data_AF-A0A2U1V884-F1
#
_entry.id   AF-A0A2U1V884-F1
#
_cell.length_a   1.000
_cell.length_b   1.000
_cell.length_c   1.000
_cell.angle_alpha   90.00
_cell.angle_beta   90.00
_cell.angle_gamma   90.00
#
_symmetry.space_group_name_H-M   'P 1'
#
loop_
_entity.id
_entity.type
_entity.pdbx_description
1 polymer ?
#
loop_
_entity_poly.entity_id
_entity_poly.type
_entity_poly.pdbx_seq_one_letter_code
_entity_poly.pdbx_strand_id
1 'polypeptide(L)'
;MRPTLLTALLLLGACAAQPSPADPHAVLQEVLDSYRANLAGMQPTTAPVLPRLEGAPERAAQLLGQSPEALRRWLGEPRLRRTEGAAQIWLYQTPFCHLDVVLDRDDAPGSPLRVSYAAARASGTERRTEAACLRQLAGGMRSAAN
;
A
#
# COMPACT_ATOMS: atom_id res chain seq x y z
N MET A 1 23.60 -19.47 73.13
CA MET A 1 22.20 -19.31 72.70
C MET A 1 22.22 -18.62 71.34
N ARG A 2 21.78 -19.32 70.28
CA ARG A 2 22.08 -19.08 68.85
C ARG A 2 21.28 -17.89 68.27
N PRO A 3 21.92 -16.78 67.82
CA PRO A 3 21.25 -15.73 67.06
C PRO A 3 21.33 -15.94 65.52
N THR A 4 21.93 -17.05 65.07
CA THR A 4 22.24 -17.31 63.65
C THR A 4 21.09 -17.85 62.79
N LEU A 5 19.90 -18.07 63.36
CA LEU A 5 18.75 -18.61 62.62
C LEU A 5 17.88 -17.54 61.94
N LEU A 6 17.94 -16.27 62.36
CA LEU A 6 17.09 -15.21 61.80
C LEU A 6 17.59 -14.67 60.45
N THR A 7 18.90 -14.71 60.19
CA THR A 7 19.49 -14.12 58.98
C THR A 7 19.27 -14.98 57.72
N ALA A 8 19.02 -16.28 57.87
CA ALA A 8 18.81 -17.19 56.74
C ALA A 8 17.40 -17.08 56.11
N LEU A 9 16.40 -16.60 56.85
CA LEU A 9 15.02 -16.48 56.36
C LEU A 9 14.76 -15.25 55.48
N LEU A 10 15.61 -14.21 55.56
CA LEU A 10 15.44 -12.97 54.77
C LEU A 10 15.95 -13.08 53.32
N LEU A 11 16.76 -14.10 52.99
CA LEU A 11 17.34 -14.28 51.65
C LEU A 11 16.49 -15.13 50.69
N LEU A 12 15.41 -15.75 51.17
CA LEU A 12 14.53 -16.62 50.36
C LEU A 12 13.35 -15.89 49.70
N GLY A 13 13.12 -14.60 50.01
CA GLY A 13 11.98 -13.83 49.50
C GLY A 13 12.19 -13.10 48.17
N ALA A 14 13.41 -13.09 47.61
CA ALA A 14 13.76 -12.21 46.50
C ALA A 14 13.38 -12.74 45.09
N CYS A 15 12.94 -13.99 44.95
CA CYS A 15 12.60 -14.58 43.64
C CYS A 15 11.10 -14.71 43.36
N ALA A 16 10.22 -14.20 44.25
CA ALA A 16 8.77 -14.34 44.12
C ALA A 16 8.05 -13.01 43.81
N ALA A 17 8.77 -11.98 43.35
CA ALA A 17 8.14 -10.80 42.74
C ALA A 17 7.63 -11.19 41.34
N GLN A 18 6.54 -11.96 41.32
CA GLN A 18 5.80 -12.22 40.09
C GLN A 18 5.24 -10.87 39.60
N PRO A 19 5.49 -10.47 38.34
CA PRO A 19 4.85 -9.29 37.80
C PRO A 19 3.33 -9.46 37.95
N SER A 20 2.69 -8.48 38.59
CA SER A 20 1.24 -8.46 38.78
C SER A 20 0.56 -8.71 37.42
N PRO A 21 -0.54 -9.49 37.35
CA PRO A 21 -1.30 -9.59 36.12
C PRO A 21 -1.77 -8.19 35.76
N ALA A 22 -1.17 -7.61 34.71
CA ALA A 22 -1.60 -6.32 34.21
C ALA A 22 -3.10 -6.41 33.89
N ASP A 23 -3.88 -5.47 34.40
CA ASP A 23 -5.31 -5.39 34.10
C ASP A 23 -5.49 -5.30 32.58
N PRO A 24 -6.13 -6.29 31.93
CA PRO A 24 -6.32 -6.29 30.48
C PRO A 24 -7.01 -5.01 29.98
N HIS A 25 -7.87 -4.40 30.80
CA HIS A 25 -8.53 -3.15 30.44
C HIS A 25 -7.56 -1.97 30.41
N ALA A 26 -6.65 -1.88 31.39
CA ALA A 26 -5.62 -0.84 31.42
C ALA A 26 -4.69 -0.93 30.20
N VAL A 27 -4.26 -2.15 29.84
CA VAL A 27 -3.44 -2.39 28.65
C VAL A 27 -4.18 -2.01 27.37
N LEU A 28 -5.46 -2.36 27.26
CA LEU A 28 -6.27 -1.99 26.08
C LEU A 28 -6.42 -0.47 25.95
N GLN A 29 -6.66 0.25 27.05
CA GLN A 29 -6.76 1.71 27.01
C GLN A 29 -5.44 2.35 26.56
N GLU A 30 -4.31 1.87 27.08
CA GLU A 30 -2.99 2.36 26.67
C GLU A 30 -2.73 2.14 25.17
N VAL A 31 -3.08 0.96 24.64
CA VAL A 31 -2.96 0.66 23.20
C VAL A 31 -3.87 1.56 22.37
N LEU A 32 -5.11 1.78 22.80
CA LEU A 32 -6.05 2.66 22.08
C LEU A 32 -5.60 4.12 22.10
N ASP A 33 -5.05 4.59 23.21
CA ASP A 33 -4.55 5.96 23.33
C ASP A 33 -3.29 6.18 22.49
N SER A 34 -2.37 5.21 22.52
CA SER A 34 -1.22 5.19 21.61
C SER A 34 -1.67 5.20 20.14
N TYR A 35 -2.67 4.39 19.80
CA TYR A 35 -3.20 4.36 18.44
C TYR A 35 -3.82 5.69 18.02
N ARG A 36 -4.63 6.32 18.88
CA ARG A 36 -5.20 7.65 18.63
C ARG A 36 -4.13 8.72 18.47
N ALA A 37 -3.09 8.70 19.30
CA ALA A 37 -1.97 9.63 19.20
C ALA A 37 -1.22 9.47 17.86
N ASN A 38 -1.01 8.21 17.43
CA ASN A 38 -0.41 7.91 16.13
C ASN A 38 -1.29 8.39 14.97
N LEU A 39 -2.61 8.19 15.04
CA LEU A 39 -3.55 8.68 14.02
C LEU A 39 -3.57 10.21 13.96
N ALA A 40 -3.56 10.90 15.10
CA ALA A 40 -3.59 12.37 15.17
C ALA A 40 -2.37 13.02 14.50
N GLY A 41 -1.23 12.32 14.46
CA GLY A 41 -0.03 12.76 13.74
C GLY A 41 -0.07 12.55 12.23
N MET A 42 -0.99 11.73 11.71
CA MET A 42 -1.15 11.52 10.27
C MET A 42 -2.08 12.58 9.68
N GLN A 43 -1.50 13.66 9.18
CA GLN A 43 -2.25 14.65 8.40
C GLN A 43 -2.41 14.17 6.95
N PRO A 44 -3.64 14.22 6.38
CA PRO A 44 -3.82 13.97 4.97
C PRO A 44 -2.99 14.98 4.18
N THR A 45 -1.94 14.49 3.52
CA THR A 45 -1.12 15.32 2.63
C THR A 45 -1.95 15.55 1.38
N THR A 46 -2.15 16.82 1.02
CA THR A 46 -2.81 17.17 -0.24
C THR A 46 -2.04 16.50 -1.37
N ALA A 47 -2.71 15.64 -2.12
CA ALA A 47 -2.07 14.96 -3.24
C ALA A 47 -1.53 16.02 -4.22
N PRO A 48 -0.26 15.90 -4.66
CA PRO A 48 0.28 16.85 -5.61
C PRO A 48 -0.53 16.79 -6.91
N VAL A 49 -0.88 17.96 -7.44
CA VAL A 49 -1.47 18.07 -8.78
C VAL A 49 -0.41 17.66 -9.79
N LEU A 50 -0.53 16.43 -10.29
CA LEU A 50 0.40 15.91 -11.30
C LEU A 50 0.04 16.47 -12.68
N PRO A 51 1.05 16.90 -13.47
CA PRO A 51 0.80 17.41 -14.81
C PRO A 51 0.21 16.32 -15.69
N ARG A 52 -0.68 16.71 -16.61
CA ARG A 52 -1.14 15.82 -17.67
C ARG A 52 0.05 15.45 -18.55
N LEU A 53 0.24 14.15 -18.80
CA LEU A 53 1.36 13.67 -19.61
C LEU A 53 1.09 13.93 -21.11
N GLU A 54 2.06 14.53 -21.80
CA GLU A 54 2.05 14.72 -23.25
C GLU A 54 2.87 13.61 -23.93
N GLY A 55 2.35 12.38 -23.91
CA GLY A 55 3.03 11.24 -24.53
C GLY A 55 2.66 9.90 -23.90
N ALA A 56 3.21 8.82 -24.45
CA ALA A 56 3.08 7.50 -23.84
C ALA A 56 3.98 7.42 -22.58
N PRO A 57 3.50 6.82 -21.48
CA PRO A 57 4.28 6.68 -20.26
C PRO A 57 5.43 5.67 -20.45
N GLU A 58 6.59 6.01 -19.90
CA GLU A 58 7.78 5.14 -19.85
C GLU A 58 8.06 4.60 -18.44
N ARG A 59 7.42 5.17 -17.42
CA ARG A 59 7.47 4.71 -16.02
C ARG A 59 6.06 4.68 -15.42
N ALA A 60 5.75 3.71 -14.58
CA ALA A 60 4.43 3.59 -13.96
C ALA A 60 4.13 4.81 -13.07
N ALA A 61 5.14 5.40 -12.44
CA ALA A 61 4.97 6.64 -11.67
C ALA A 61 4.39 7.81 -12.50
N GLN A 62 4.56 7.82 -13.82
CA GLN A 62 3.97 8.84 -14.70
C GLN A 62 2.45 8.64 -14.89
N LEU A 63 1.91 7.47 -14.54
CA LEU A 63 0.48 7.18 -14.60
C LEU A 63 -0.28 7.78 -13.42
N LEU A 64 0.40 8.14 -12.32
CA LEU A 64 -0.23 8.73 -11.15
C LEU A 64 -1.01 9.99 -11.54
N GLY A 65 -2.22 10.14 -10.99
CA GLY A 65 -3.13 11.24 -11.31
C GLY A 65 -3.77 11.17 -12.70
N GLN A 66 -3.44 10.20 -13.55
CA GLN A 66 -4.06 10.08 -14.86
C GLN A 66 -5.47 9.49 -14.75
N SER A 67 -6.32 9.83 -15.72
CA SER A 67 -7.71 9.35 -15.79
C SER A 67 -7.80 7.95 -16.41
N PRO A 68 -8.86 7.17 -16.11
CA PRO A 68 -9.15 5.89 -16.77
C PRO A 68 -9.17 5.98 -18.31
N GLU A 69 -9.66 7.09 -18.87
CA GLU A 69 -9.70 7.36 -20.31
C GLU A 69 -8.29 7.52 -20.90
N ALA A 70 -7.39 8.20 -20.18
CA ALA A 70 -6.00 8.37 -20.60
C ALA A 70 -5.26 7.01 -20.62
N LEU A 71 -5.47 6.18 -19.61
CA LEU A 71 -4.88 4.84 -19.55
C LEU A 71 -5.34 4.00 -20.74
N ARG A 72 -6.64 3.99 -21.05
CA ARG A 72 -7.16 3.26 -22.20
C ARG A 72 -6.64 3.78 -23.54
N ARG A 73 -6.46 5.09 -23.70
CA ARG A 73 -5.85 5.66 -24.91
C ARG A 73 -4.40 5.21 -25.12
N TRP A 74 -3.63 5.02 -24.04
CA TRP A 74 -2.23 4.63 -24.14
C TRP A 74 -2.02 3.11 -24.17
N LEU A 75 -2.77 2.37 -23.36
CA LEU A 75 -2.53 0.96 -23.04
C LEU A 75 -3.64 0.03 -23.53
N GLY A 76 -4.73 0.57 -24.07
CA GLY A 76 -5.92 -0.19 -24.44
C GLY A 76 -6.76 -0.61 -23.24
N GLU A 77 -7.60 -1.63 -23.43
CA GLU A 77 -8.41 -2.18 -22.35
C GLU A 77 -7.56 -3.08 -21.43
N PRO A 78 -7.72 -2.95 -20.10
CA PRO A 78 -7.08 -3.87 -19.16
C PRO A 78 -7.67 -5.28 -19.30
N ARG A 79 -6.84 -6.30 -19.02
CA ARG A 79 -7.27 -7.71 -19.06
C ARG A 79 -8.24 -8.04 -17.94
N LEU A 80 -8.07 -7.40 -16.78
CA LEU A 80 -8.94 -7.55 -15.62
C LEU A 80 -9.27 -6.19 -15.03
N ARG A 81 -10.54 -6.01 -14.64
CA ARG A 81 -11.03 -4.90 -13.84
C ARG A 81 -11.85 -5.43 -12.67
N ARG A 82 -11.60 -4.89 -11.49
CA ARG A 82 -12.39 -5.15 -10.29
C ARG A 82 -12.71 -3.85 -9.58
N THR A 83 -13.93 -3.71 -9.09
CA THR A 83 -14.33 -2.59 -8.24
C THR A 83 -14.19 -3.01 -6.78
N GLU A 84 -13.56 -2.16 -5.97
CA GLU A 84 -13.41 -2.35 -4.53
C GLU A 84 -13.78 -1.06 -3.80
N GLY A 85 -14.99 -1.00 -3.25
CA GLY A 85 -15.51 0.24 -2.66
C GLY A 85 -15.55 1.38 -3.67
N ALA A 86 -14.87 2.49 -3.35
CA ALA A 86 -14.74 3.64 -4.24
C ALA A 86 -13.63 3.48 -5.30
N ALA A 87 -12.77 2.48 -5.14
CA ALA A 87 -11.61 2.24 -5.98
C ALA A 87 -11.89 1.24 -7.11
N GLN A 88 -11.04 1.28 -8.13
CA GLN A 88 -10.95 0.25 -9.17
C GLN A 88 -9.53 -0.29 -9.27
N ILE A 89 -9.41 -1.60 -9.37
CA ILE A 89 -8.14 -2.31 -9.55
C ILE A 89 -8.12 -2.87 -10.96
N TRP A 90 -7.15 -2.44 -11.74
CA TRP A 90 -6.97 -2.83 -13.13
C TRP A 90 -5.64 -3.57 -13.29
N LEU A 91 -5.66 -4.67 -14.05
CA LEU A 91 -4.46 -5.40 -14.43
C LEU A 91 -4.35 -5.39 -15.96
N TYR A 92 -3.26 -4.80 -16.45
CA TYR A 92 -2.81 -4.99 -17.81
C TYR A 92 -1.79 -6.12 -17.85
N GLN A 93 -1.95 -7.03 -18.80
CA GLN A 93 -1.14 -8.23 -18.85
C GLN A 93 -0.78 -8.60 -20.29
N THR A 94 0.50 -8.90 -20.47
CA THR A 94 1.08 -9.56 -21.65
C THR A 94 1.90 -10.76 -21.16
N PRO A 95 2.40 -11.64 -22.06
CA PRO A 95 3.20 -12.80 -21.64
C PRO A 95 4.43 -12.46 -20.79
N PHE A 96 5.01 -11.26 -20.98
CA PHE A 96 6.28 -10.87 -20.34
C PHE A 96 6.16 -9.70 -19.38
N CYS A 97 5.01 -9.02 -19.33
CA CYS A 97 4.85 -7.81 -18.54
C CYS A 97 3.44 -7.69 -17.98
N HIS A 98 3.38 -7.38 -16.68
CA HIS A 98 2.16 -7.06 -15.97
C HIS A 98 2.25 -5.61 -15.47
N LEU A 99 1.13 -4.90 -15.48
CA LEU A 99 1.00 -3.58 -14.89
C LEU A 99 -0.27 -3.57 -14.03
N ASP A 100 -0.04 -3.42 -12.73
CA ASP A 100 -1.08 -3.28 -11.72
C ASP A 100 -1.37 -1.78 -11.54
N VAL A 101 -2.65 -1.40 -11.59
CA VAL A 101 -3.11 -0.01 -11.44
C VAL A 101 -4.25 0.03 -10.44
N VAL A 102 -4.19 0.95 -9.48
CA VAL A 102 -5.31 1.30 -8.61
C VAL A 102 -5.77 2.70 -8.98
N LEU A 103 -7.07 2.84 -9.22
CA LEU A 103 -7.73 4.12 -9.43
C LEU A 103 -8.63 4.39 -8.23
N ASP A 104 -8.53 5.58 -7.67
CA ASP A 104 -9.36 6.01 -6.56
C ASP A 104 -9.99 7.38 -6.83
N ARG A 105 -10.95 7.74 -6.00
CA ARG A 105 -11.60 9.03 -5.97
C ARG A 105 -11.02 9.83 -4.82
N ASP A 106 -10.79 11.12 -5.04
CA ASP A 106 -10.50 12.02 -3.93
C ASP A 106 -11.72 12.12 -3.01
N ASP A 107 -11.53 12.51 -1.75
CA ASP A 107 -12.61 12.59 -0.73
C ASP A 107 -13.71 13.62 -1.07
N ALA A 108 -13.48 14.47 -2.08
CA ALA A 108 -14.48 15.42 -2.55
C ALA A 108 -15.67 14.70 -3.24
N PRO A 109 -16.93 15.03 -2.87
CA PRO A 109 -18.11 14.47 -3.52
C PRO A 109 -18.07 14.64 -5.04
N GLY A 110 -18.28 13.53 -5.77
CA GLY A 110 -18.28 13.52 -7.23
C GLY A 110 -16.90 13.60 -7.89
N SER A 111 -15.81 13.50 -7.13
CA SER A 111 -14.46 13.47 -7.69
C SER A 111 -14.30 12.35 -8.73
N PRO A 112 -13.61 12.63 -9.85
CA PRO A 112 -13.37 11.63 -10.88
C PRO A 112 -12.33 10.61 -10.43
N LEU A 113 -12.38 9.40 -10.97
CA LEU A 113 -11.32 8.40 -10.74
C LEU A 113 -9.98 8.91 -11.28
N ARG A 114 -8.93 8.68 -10.50
CA ARG A 114 -7.54 9.04 -10.78
C ARG A 114 -6.66 7.89 -10.34
N VAL A 115 -5.58 7.62 -11.08
CA VAL A 115 -4.61 6.61 -10.64
C VAL A 115 -3.95 7.07 -9.33
N SER A 116 -4.14 6.30 -8.27
CA SER A 116 -3.51 6.51 -6.96
C SER A 116 -2.26 5.62 -6.80
N TYR A 117 -2.20 4.50 -7.53
CA TYR A 117 -1.05 3.60 -7.53
C TYR A 117 -0.85 2.94 -8.91
N ALA A 118 0.41 2.76 -9.29
CA ALA A 118 0.78 1.96 -10.46
C ALA A 118 2.14 1.30 -10.27
N ALA A 119 2.26 0.04 -10.69
CA ALA A 119 3.52 -0.69 -10.69
C ALA A 119 3.62 -1.65 -11.88
N ALA A 120 4.68 -1.53 -12.68
CA ALA A 120 4.99 -2.47 -13.74
C ALA A 120 5.98 -3.53 -13.23
N ARG A 121 5.76 -4.78 -13.65
CA ARG A 121 6.62 -5.90 -13.29
C ARG A 121 6.81 -6.83 -14.48
N ALA A 122 8.05 -7.31 -14.62
CA ALA A 122 8.35 -8.37 -15.56
C ALA A 122 7.61 -9.66 -15.14
N SER A 123 7.27 -10.48 -16.12
CA SER A 123 6.73 -11.82 -15.95
C SER A 123 7.71 -12.81 -16.58
N GLY A 124 8.02 -13.89 -15.86
CA GLY A 124 9.06 -14.86 -16.26
C GLY A 124 10.45 -14.56 -15.68
N THR A 125 11.48 -15.11 -16.30
CA THR A 125 12.88 -15.09 -15.80
C THR A 125 13.74 -13.98 -16.42
N GLU A 126 13.27 -13.35 -17.50
CA GLU A 126 14.04 -12.34 -18.20
C GLU A 126 13.93 -10.97 -17.50
N ARG A 127 15.07 -10.30 -17.32
CA ARG A 127 15.09 -8.94 -16.77
C ARG A 127 14.56 -7.97 -17.83
N ARG A 128 13.50 -7.23 -17.49
CA ARG A 128 12.90 -6.20 -18.35
C ARG A 128 12.88 -4.86 -17.62
N THR A 129 13.11 -3.78 -18.36
CA THR A 129 12.93 -2.42 -17.85
C THR A 129 11.45 -2.04 -17.86
N GLU A 130 11.07 -1.12 -16.99
CA GLU A 130 9.70 -0.61 -16.91
C GLU A 130 9.22 -0.02 -18.25
N ALA A 131 10.08 0.77 -18.90
CA ALA A 131 9.81 1.35 -20.21
C ALA A 131 9.59 0.28 -21.30
N ALA A 132 10.36 -0.82 -21.27
CA ALA A 132 10.14 -1.93 -22.19
C ALA A 132 8.78 -2.59 -21.96
N CYS A 133 8.38 -2.75 -20.68
CA CYS A 133 7.06 -3.30 -20.35
C CYS A 133 5.91 -2.40 -20.80
N LEU A 134 5.98 -1.10 -20.54
CA LEU A 134 4.93 -0.16 -20.93
C LEU A 134 4.78 -0.05 -22.45
N ARG A 135 5.89 -0.07 -23.21
CA ARG A 135 5.85 -0.14 -24.67
C ARG A 135 5.20 -1.43 -25.18
N GLN A 136 5.48 -2.57 -24.56
CA GLN A 136 4.88 -3.84 -24.95
C GLN A 136 3.36 -3.85 -24.69
N LEU A 137 2.93 -3.35 -23.53
CA LEU A 137 1.51 -3.22 -23.18
C LEU A 137 0.79 -2.29 -24.18
N ALA A 138 1.38 -1.14 -24.51
CA ALA A 138 0.86 -0.21 -25.52
C ALA A 138 0.88 -0.79 -26.95
N GLY A 139 1.83 -1.67 -27.26
CA GLY A 139 1.96 -2.35 -28.54
C GLY A 139 0.93 -3.46 -28.75
N GLY A 140 0.57 -4.18 -27.69
CA GLY A 140 -0.44 -5.26 -27.74
C GLY A 140 -1.81 -4.79 -28.23
N MET A 141 -2.18 -3.54 -27.95
CA MET A 141 -3.38 -2.90 -28.51
C MET A 141 -3.36 -2.84 -30.04
N ARG A 142 -2.21 -2.50 -30.65
CA ARG A 142 -2.11 -2.32 -32.11
C ARG A 142 -2.25 -3.64 -32.85
N SER A 143 -1.84 -4.75 -32.22
CA SER A 143 -1.99 -6.09 -32.79
C SER A 143 -3.40 -6.67 -32.62
N ALA A 144 -4.20 -6.18 -31.69
CA ALA A 144 -5.59 -6.63 -31.49
C ALA A 144 -6.62 -5.86 -32.33
N ALA A 145 -6.23 -4.73 -32.93
CA ALA A 145 -7.07 -3.88 -33.76
C ALA A 145 -6.90 -4.11 -35.29
N ASN A 146 -6.12 -5.12 -35.67
CA ASN A 146 -5.80 -5.51 -37.04
C ASN A 146 -6.21 -6.98 -37.25
#